data_AF-A0A0S8GNH8-F1
#
_entry.id   AF-A0A0S8GNH8-F1
#
_cell.length_a   1.000
_cell.length_b   1.000
_cell.length_c   1.000
_cell.angle_alpha   90.00
_cell.angle_beta   90.00
_cell.angle_gamma   90.00
#
_symmetry.space_group_name_H-M   'P 1'
#
loop_
_entity.id
_entity.type
_entity.pdbx_description
1 polymer ?
#
loop_
_entity_poly.entity_id
_entity_poly.type
_entity_poly.pdbx_seq_one_letter_code
_entity_poly.pdbx_strand_id
1 'polypeptide(L)'
;EKTCFYEPTGLDERNQSTALDCARLLSFALTDSVVASVTSKKIYTYTSVYGKRKRRHQIVNTNKLLLSSLNVKGGKTGYNGASGWCLGTLVEDKDGTKVAAVVLGAPTKLARFREARSIIKWSLQKPTKGTQG
;
A
#
# COMPACT_ATOMS: atom_id res chain seq x y z
N GLU A 1 -20.16 -5.92 3.28
CA GLU A 1 -18.69 -6.04 3.44
C GLU A 1 -18.31 -7.50 3.39
N LYS A 2 -17.11 -7.85 2.88
CA LYS A 2 -16.62 -9.24 2.77
C LYS A 2 -15.22 -9.39 3.42
N THR A 3 -15.05 -8.79 4.59
CA THR A 3 -13.78 -8.79 5.34
C THR A 3 -13.96 -9.46 6.70
N CYS A 4 -13.05 -10.34 7.06
CA CYS A 4 -12.97 -10.97 8.38
C CYS A 4 -11.51 -10.99 8.85
N PHE A 5 -11.24 -10.42 10.02
CA PHE A 5 -9.93 -10.44 10.65
C PHE A 5 -9.98 -11.32 11.89
N TYR A 6 -9.19 -12.39 11.88
CA TYR A 6 -9.01 -13.29 13.03
C TYR A 6 -7.87 -12.80 13.94
N GLU A 7 -6.89 -12.09 13.37
CA GLU A 7 -5.76 -11.51 14.10
C GLU A 7 -5.13 -10.33 13.32
N PRO A 8 -4.35 -9.44 13.97
CA PRO A 8 -3.96 -8.15 13.39
C PRO A 8 -2.72 -8.16 12.48
N THR A 9 -1.97 -9.27 12.40
CA THR A 9 -0.69 -9.37 11.69
C THR A 9 -0.82 -9.80 10.23
N GLY A 10 -1.91 -10.51 9.88
CA GLY A 10 -2.16 -11.09 8.56
C GLY A 10 -1.51 -12.45 8.33
N LEU A 11 -1.10 -13.14 9.40
CA LEU A 11 -0.49 -14.48 9.36
C LEU A 11 -1.53 -15.60 9.43
N ASP A 12 -2.68 -15.38 10.09
CA ASP A 12 -3.76 -16.39 10.12
C ASP A 12 -4.42 -16.49 8.75
N GLU A 13 -4.52 -17.70 8.22
CA GLU A 13 -5.10 -17.98 6.90
C GLU A 13 -6.60 -17.71 6.82
N ARG A 14 -7.28 -17.63 7.97
CA ARG A 14 -8.69 -17.28 8.05
C ARG A 14 -8.92 -15.79 7.89
N ASN A 15 -7.87 -14.96 7.98
CA ASN A 15 -7.97 -13.56 7.58
C ASN A 15 -8.33 -13.45 6.10
N GLN A 16 -9.44 -12.80 5.81
CA GLN A 16 -9.96 -12.67 4.46
C GLN A 16 -10.46 -11.25 4.20
N SER A 17 -10.27 -10.80 2.98
CA SER A 17 -10.76 -9.52 2.50
C SER A 17 -10.88 -9.58 0.97
N THR A 18 -11.43 -8.52 0.37
CA THR A 18 -11.51 -8.35 -1.08
C THR A 18 -10.68 -7.14 -1.51
N ALA A 19 -10.32 -7.08 -2.80
CA ALA A 19 -9.58 -5.92 -3.32
C ALA A 19 -10.37 -4.60 -3.11
N LEU A 20 -11.69 -4.64 -3.26
CA LEU A 20 -12.57 -3.50 -3.04
C LEU A 20 -12.57 -3.05 -1.58
N ASP A 21 -12.74 -3.97 -0.63
CA ASP A 21 -12.77 -3.63 0.79
C ASP A 21 -11.40 -3.14 1.27
N CYS A 22 -10.30 -3.73 0.79
CA CYS A 22 -8.96 -3.22 1.01
C CYS A 22 -8.75 -1.81 0.42
N ALA A 23 -9.30 -1.51 -0.76
CA ALA A 23 -9.18 -0.18 -1.36
C ALA A 23 -9.94 0.89 -0.57
N ARG A 24 -11.13 0.54 -0.05
CA ARG A 24 -11.91 1.40 0.86
C ARG A 24 -11.16 1.64 2.17
N LEU A 25 -10.70 0.57 2.81
CA LEU A 25 -9.93 0.65 4.05
C LEU A 25 -8.67 1.49 3.89
N LEU A 26 -7.92 1.28 2.80
CA LEU A 26 -6.71 2.05 2.51
C LEU A 26 -7.03 3.53 2.30
N SER A 27 -8.07 3.84 1.53
CA SER A 27 -8.48 5.22 1.26
C SER A 27 -8.88 5.94 2.56
N PHE A 28 -9.63 5.26 3.43
CA PHE A 28 -10.00 5.77 4.74
C PHE A 28 -8.77 5.92 5.66
N ALA A 29 -7.93 4.90 5.80
CA ALA A 29 -6.76 4.94 6.67
C ALA A 29 -5.78 6.06 6.30
N LEU A 30 -5.69 6.43 5.02
CA LEU A 30 -4.81 7.50 4.56
C LEU A 30 -5.41 8.91 4.70
N THR A 31 -6.63 9.07 5.22
CA THR A 31 -7.09 10.38 5.70
C THR A 31 -6.44 10.75 7.03
N ASP A 32 -5.94 9.76 7.78
CA ASP A 32 -5.12 10.00 8.97
C ASP A 32 -3.69 10.40 8.56
N SER A 33 -3.27 11.58 9.01
CA SER A 33 -1.97 12.17 8.65
C SER A 33 -0.77 11.40 9.21
N VAL A 34 -0.93 10.72 10.36
CA VAL A 34 0.11 9.86 10.94
C VAL A 34 0.28 8.61 10.07
N VAL A 35 -0.81 7.95 9.71
CA VAL A 35 -0.76 6.76 8.83
C VAL A 35 -0.19 7.11 7.46
N ALA A 36 -0.64 8.20 6.85
CA ALA A 36 -0.14 8.65 5.56
C ALA A 36 1.36 8.99 5.62
N SER A 37 1.80 9.74 6.63
CA SER A 37 3.21 10.13 6.78
C SER A 37 4.13 8.94 7.07
N VAL A 38 3.68 7.94 7.81
CA VAL A 38 4.47 6.73 8.11
C VAL A 38 4.58 5.84 6.88
N THR A 39 3.46 5.58 6.19
CA THR A 39 3.41 4.62 5.08
C THR A 39 4.03 5.14 3.78
N SER A 40 4.22 6.46 3.64
CA SER A 40 4.88 7.10 2.49
C SER A 40 6.40 7.32 2.68
N LYS A 41 6.98 7.05 3.86
CA LYS A 41 8.43 7.14 4.06
C LYS A 41 9.15 6.10 3.19
N LYS A 42 10.14 6.54 2.43
CA LYS A 42 11.04 5.65 1.67
C LYS A 42 11.97 4.86 2.60
N ILE A 43 12.49 5.55 3.60
CA ILE A 43 13.46 5.05 4.57
C ILE A 43 13.08 5.61 5.94
N TYR A 44 13.15 4.78 6.97
CA TYR A 44 13.08 5.21 8.37
C TYR A 44 14.37 4.80 9.09
N THR A 45 15.00 5.73 9.78
CA THR A 45 16.22 5.48 10.56
C THR A 45 15.91 5.70 12.03
N TYR A 46 16.32 4.76 12.87
CA TYR A 46 16.21 4.88 14.32
C TYR A 46 17.46 4.31 15.00
N THR A 47 17.68 4.68 16.26
CA THR A 47 18.81 4.16 17.05
C THR A 47 18.26 3.38 18.23
N SER A 48 18.58 2.10 18.31
CA SER A 48 18.29 1.31 19.51
C SER A 48 19.36 1.53 20.56
N VAL A 49 18.95 1.63 21.82
CA VAL A 49 19.86 1.76 22.96
C VAL A 49 19.74 0.51 23.83
N TYR A 50 20.88 -0.12 24.15
CA TYR A 50 20.97 -1.23 25.09
C TYR A 50 22.11 -0.95 26.07
N GLY A 51 21.74 -0.49 27.27
CA GLY A 51 22.70 0.08 28.22
C GLY A 51 23.46 1.27 27.59
N LYS A 52 24.80 1.21 27.57
CA LYS A 52 25.65 2.23 26.93
C LYS A 52 25.81 2.03 25.41
N ARG A 53 25.37 0.89 24.85
CA ARG A 53 25.53 0.60 23.42
C ARG A 53 24.40 1.27 22.62
N LYS A 54 24.78 2.04 21.60
CA LYS A 54 23.87 2.63 20.63
C LYS A 54 24.09 1.94 19.28
N ARG A 55 23.00 1.46 18.65
CA ARG A 55 23.05 0.87 17.30
C ARG A 55 22.04 1.57 16.41
N ARG A 56 22.52 2.11 15.29
CA ARG A 56 21.68 2.73 14.26
C ARG A 56 21.11 1.64 13.35
N HIS A 57 19.82 1.75 13.05
CA HIS A 57 19.05 0.85 12.19
C HIS A 57 18.41 1.65 11.07
N GLN A 58 18.29 1.02 9.91
CA GLN A 58 17.62 1.59 8.76
C GLN A 58 16.59 0.59 8.24
N ILE A 59 15.34 1.04 8.16
CA ILE A 59 14.22 0.29 7.58
C ILE A 59 13.93 0.89 6.21
N VAL A 60 13.98 0.05 5.19
CA VAL A 60 13.62 0.44 3.81
C VAL A 60 12.20 0.00 3.53
N ASN A 61 11.39 0.91 2.99
CA ASN A 61 10.01 0.59 2.64
C ASN A 61 9.96 -0.48 1.54
N THR A 62 9.09 -1.46 1.74
CA THR A 62 8.93 -2.58 0.81
C THR A 62 8.12 -2.21 -0.43
N ASN A 63 7.37 -1.10 -0.39
CA ASN A 63 6.65 -0.56 -1.54
C ASN A 63 7.63 0.13 -2.50
N LYS A 64 8.06 -0.60 -3.53
CA LYS A 64 8.99 -0.11 -4.55
C LYS A 64 8.43 1.04 -5.40
N LEU A 65 7.12 1.28 -5.39
CA LEU A 65 6.53 2.39 -6.16
C LEU A 65 6.92 3.76 -5.58
N LEU A 66 7.32 3.85 -4.31
CA LEU A 66 7.86 5.07 -3.71
C LEU A 66 9.18 5.54 -4.37
N LEU A 67 9.85 4.64 -5.10
CA LEU A 67 11.07 4.96 -5.84
C LEU A 67 10.80 5.28 -7.32
N SER A 68 9.54 5.29 -7.74
CA SER A 68 9.13 5.62 -9.11
C SER A 68 8.76 7.11 -9.26
N SER A 69 8.35 7.50 -10.46
CA SER A 69 7.82 8.84 -10.75
C SER A 69 6.38 9.07 -10.24
N LEU A 70 5.72 8.03 -9.71
CA LEU A 70 4.38 8.15 -9.15
C LEU A 70 4.42 8.94 -7.83
N ASN A 71 3.48 9.87 -7.67
CA ASN A 71 3.23 10.56 -6.41
C ASN A 71 2.41 9.66 -5.48
N VAL A 72 3.11 8.74 -4.81
CA VAL A 72 2.54 7.77 -3.86
C VAL A 72 2.26 8.44 -2.53
N LYS A 73 0.99 8.43 -2.10
CA LYS A 73 0.53 9.02 -0.84
C LYS A 73 0.63 8.06 0.36
N GLY A 74 0.68 6.76 0.09
CA GLY A 74 0.80 5.73 1.10
C GLY A 74 0.49 4.35 0.53
N GLY A 75 0.64 3.33 1.37
CA GLY A 75 0.37 1.96 0.97
C GLY A 75 1.00 0.92 1.88
N LYS A 76 0.76 -0.34 1.55
CA LYS A 76 1.28 -1.50 2.26
C LYS A 76 1.50 -2.66 1.32
N THR A 77 2.57 -3.41 1.55
CA THR A 77 2.80 -4.71 0.90
C THR A 77 2.47 -5.85 1.85
N GLY A 78 2.04 -6.99 1.30
CA GLY A 78 1.76 -8.23 2.04
C GLY A 78 2.28 -9.45 1.28
N TYR A 79 2.58 -10.51 2.02
CA TYR A 79 2.88 -11.84 1.50
C TYR A 79 2.73 -12.89 2.61
N ASN A 80 1.98 -13.96 2.31
CA ASN A 80 2.04 -15.23 3.01
C ASN A 80 1.74 -16.36 2.00
N GLY A 81 1.90 -17.62 2.40
CA GLY A 81 1.71 -18.76 1.50
C GLY A 81 0.30 -18.85 0.90
N ALA A 82 -0.73 -18.46 1.66
CA ALA A 82 -2.13 -18.53 1.23
C ALA A 82 -2.57 -17.35 0.33
N SER A 83 -2.01 -16.15 0.55
CA SER A 83 -2.45 -14.90 -0.11
C SER A 83 -1.58 -14.47 -1.29
N GLY A 84 -0.42 -15.10 -1.49
CA GLY A 84 0.52 -14.69 -2.53
C GLY A 84 1.06 -13.28 -2.32
N TRP A 85 1.52 -12.62 -3.40
CA TRP A 85 2.13 -11.29 -3.29
C TRP A 85 1.09 -10.17 -3.44
N CYS A 86 0.84 -9.44 -2.36
CA CYS A 86 -0.17 -8.38 -2.31
C CYS A 86 0.45 -6.98 -2.23
N LEU A 87 -0.27 -5.98 -2.74
CA LEU A 87 0.02 -4.55 -2.63
C LEU A 87 -1.28 -3.75 -2.60
N GLY A 88 -1.41 -2.85 -1.62
CA GLY A 88 -2.36 -1.75 -1.66
C GLY A 88 -1.60 -0.43 -1.67
N THR A 89 -1.91 0.49 -2.57
CA THR A 89 -1.27 1.80 -2.64
C THR A 89 -2.24 2.88 -3.10
N LEU A 90 -2.10 4.08 -2.55
CA LEU A 90 -2.80 5.28 -3.02
C LEU A 90 -1.80 6.17 -3.75
N VAL A 91 -2.16 6.61 -4.94
CA VAL A 91 -1.41 7.60 -5.71
C VAL A 91 -2.30 8.78 -6.05
N GLU A 92 -1.69 9.92 -6.32
CA GLU A 92 -2.37 11.12 -6.78
C GLU A 92 -1.66 11.62 -8.04
N ASP A 93 -2.40 11.97 -9.08
CA ASP A 93 -1.82 12.59 -10.27
C ASP A 93 -1.52 14.09 -10.04
N LYS A 94 -1.19 14.81 -11.12
CA LYS A 94 -0.89 16.25 -11.05
C LYS A 94 -2.15 17.11 -10.93
N ASP A 95 -3.30 16.57 -11.34
CA ASP A 95 -4.60 17.26 -11.35
C ASP A 95 -5.37 17.01 -10.04
N GLY A 96 -4.79 16.24 -9.11
CA GLY A 96 -5.38 15.92 -7.80
C GLY A 96 -6.24 14.66 -7.79
N THR A 97 -6.32 13.92 -8.90
CA THR A 97 -7.05 12.66 -8.99
C THR A 97 -6.34 11.59 -8.17
N LYS A 98 -7.04 11.03 -7.19
CA LYS A 98 -6.54 9.95 -6.33
C LYS A 98 -6.97 8.58 -6.85
N VAL A 99 -6.04 7.65 -6.94
CA VAL A 99 -6.29 6.26 -7.35
C VAL A 99 -5.77 5.31 -6.27
N ALA A 100 -6.68 4.57 -5.65
CA ALA A 100 -6.35 3.43 -4.79
C ALA A 100 -6.22 2.17 -5.65
N ALA A 101 -5.02 1.64 -5.78
CA ALA A 101 -4.73 0.41 -6.51
C ALA A 101 -4.44 -0.74 -5.54
N VAL A 102 -5.19 -1.82 -5.67
CA VAL A 102 -5.04 -3.04 -4.85
C VAL A 102 -4.82 -4.24 -5.75
N VAL A 103 -3.74 -4.97 -5.50
CA VAL A 103 -3.40 -6.24 -6.14
C VAL A 103 -3.32 -7.31 -5.06
N LEU A 104 -4.07 -8.40 -5.24
CA LEU A 104 -4.06 -9.57 -4.36
C LEU A 104 -3.57 -10.79 -5.13
N GLY A 105 -2.84 -11.71 -4.49
CA GLY A 105 -2.51 -13.00 -5.11
C GLY A 105 -1.55 -12.95 -6.30
N ALA A 106 -0.70 -11.92 -6.43
CA ALA A 106 0.24 -11.91 -7.55
C ALA A 106 1.25 -13.08 -7.43
N PRO A 107 1.64 -13.71 -8.56
CA PRO A 107 2.48 -14.90 -8.52
C PRO A 107 3.92 -14.62 -8.08
N THR A 108 4.38 -13.37 -8.20
CA THR A 108 5.74 -12.99 -7.79
C THR A 108 5.78 -11.61 -7.13
N LYS A 109 6.83 -11.39 -6.35
CA LYS A 109 7.13 -10.10 -5.70
C LYS A 109 7.20 -8.93 -6.68
N LEU A 110 7.65 -9.17 -7.91
CA LEU A 110 7.74 -8.12 -8.94
C LEU A 110 6.42 -7.95 -9.70
N ALA A 111 5.66 -9.03 -9.91
CA ALA A 111 4.37 -8.99 -10.59
C ALA A 111 3.40 -8.02 -9.91
N ARG A 112 3.27 -8.04 -8.58
CA ARG A 112 2.37 -7.10 -7.88
C ARG A 112 2.61 -5.62 -8.20
N PHE A 113 3.87 -5.23 -8.42
CA PHE A 113 4.24 -3.85 -8.75
C PHE A 113 4.01 -3.54 -10.23
N ARG A 114 4.17 -4.53 -11.12
CA ARG A 114 3.83 -4.39 -12.54
C ARG A 114 2.32 -4.21 -12.71
N GLU A 115 1.53 -5.08 -12.12
CA GLU A 115 0.06 -5.01 -12.18
C GLU A 115 -0.47 -3.70 -11.62
N ALA A 116 0.02 -3.27 -10.44
CA ALA A 116 -0.40 -2.01 -9.85
C ALA A 116 -0.09 -0.82 -10.77
N ARG A 117 1.08 -0.78 -11.43
CA ARG A 117 1.40 0.28 -12.41
C ARG A 117 0.47 0.25 -13.60
N SER A 118 0.15 -0.93 -14.13
CA SER A 118 -0.77 -1.09 -15.26
C SER A 118 -2.16 -0.54 -14.91
N ILE A 119 -2.71 -0.91 -13.75
CA ILE A 119 -4.03 -0.45 -13.30
C ILE A 119 -4.02 1.06 -13.04
N ILE A 120 -3.00 1.59 -12.35
CA ILE A 120 -2.87 3.03 -12.11
C ILE A 120 -2.85 3.80 -13.43
N LYS A 121 -2.00 3.37 -14.38
CA LYS A 121 -1.89 4.01 -15.69
C LYS A 121 -3.23 3.99 -16.43
N TRP A 122 -3.91 2.84 -16.45
CA TRP A 122 -5.21 2.71 -17.09
C TRP A 122 -6.28 3.59 -16.45
N SER A 123 -6.30 3.69 -15.12
CA SER A 123 -7.25 4.52 -14.38
C SER A 123 -7.05 6.02 -14.64
N LEU A 124 -5.80 6.48 -14.71
CA LEU A 124 -5.47 7.90 -14.96
C LEU A 124 -5.59 8.31 -16.44
N GLN A 125 -5.58 7.35 -17.36
CA GLN A 125 -5.79 7.61 -18.80
C GLN A 125 -7.27 7.77 -19.16
N LYS A 126 -8.17 7.24 -18.33
CA LYS A 126 -9.60 7.39 -18.56
C LYS A 126 -10.03 8.80 -18.15
N PRO A 127 -10.81 9.52 -18.97
CA PRO A 127 -11.49 10.71 -18.48
C PRO A 127 -12.31 10.30 -17.27
N THR A 128 -12.01 10.87 -16.09
CA THR A 128 -12.89 10.79 -14.94
C THR A 128 -14.26 11.26 -15.41
N LYS A 129 -15.24 10.37 -15.46
CA LYS A 129 -16.63 10.76 -15.74
C LYS A 129 -16.97 11.84 -14.73
N GLY A 130 -17.17 13.06 -15.22
CA GLY A 130 -17.55 14.20 -14.40
C GLY A 130 -18.76 13.82 -13.56
N THR A 131 -18.72 14.22 -12.30
CA THR A 131 -19.87 14.27 -11.41
C THR A 131 -21.03 14.93 -12.16
N GLN A 132 -22.06 14.16 -12.48
CA GLN A 132 -23.37 14.72 -12.81
C GLN A 132 -24.19 14.80 -11.52
N GLY A 133 -24.72 15.98 -11.22
CA GLY A 133 -25.73 16.21 -10.18
C GLY A 133 -25.18 16.83 -8.91
#